data_AF-A0A9E0DNH1-F1
#
_entry.id   AF-A0A9E0DNH1-F1
#
_cell.length_a   1.000
_cell.length_b   1.000
_cell.length_c   1.000
_cell.angle_alpha   90.00
_cell.angle_beta   90.00
_cell.angle_gamma   90.00
#
_symmetry.space_group_name_H-M   'P 1'
#
loop_
_entity.id
_entity.type
_entity.pdbx_description
1 polymer ?
#
loop_
_entity_poly.entity_id
_entity_poly.type
_entity_poly.pdbx_seq_one_letter_code
_entity_poly.pdbx_strand_id
1 'polypeptide(L)'
;MCRSTKNRISGLYFSSEWILGPTREYEQVGDVSAVVFPTGYVLDDDGDTLYIYYGAADSSICLATTSVRELLGWLKKHSYLGVI
;
A
#
# COMPACT_ATOMS: atom_id res chain seq x y z
N MET A 1 7.09 -0.82 12.23
CA MET A 1 8.50 -0.91 11.77
C MET A 1 8.79 -2.35 11.35
N CYS A 2 8.20 -2.82 10.24
CA CYS A 2 8.47 -4.16 9.71
C CYS A 2 9.67 -4.06 8.76
N ARG A 3 10.87 -4.35 9.28
CA ARG A 3 12.04 -4.57 8.42
C ARG A 3 12.16 -6.08 8.23
N SER A 4 11.63 -6.58 7.11
CA SER A 4 11.79 -7.98 6.72
C SER A 4 13.25 -8.25 6.34
N THR A 5 13.82 -9.32 6.88
CA THR A 5 15.16 -9.82 6.59
C THR A 5 15.26 -10.27 5.12
N LYS A 6 16.37 -9.88 4.47
CA LYS A 6 16.66 -10.06 3.04
C LYS A 6 16.89 -11.54 2.70
N ASN A 7 15.93 -12.20 2.06
CA ASN A 7 16.19 -13.35 1.19
C ASN A 7 15.86 -12.97 -0.25
N ARG A 8 16.84 -13.06 -1.14
CA ARG A 8 16.79 -12.51 -2.51
C ARG A 8 16.13 -13.52 -3.46
N ILE A 9 14.83 -13.34 -3.71
CA ILE A 9 14.12 -13.96 -4.85
C ILE A 9 14.23 -13.03 -6.05
N SER A 10 14.81 -13.51 -7.16
CA SER A 10 14.99 -12.74 -8.38
C SER A 10 13.65 -12.28 -8.96
N GLY A 11 13.51 -10.99 -9.26
CA GLY A 11 12.29 -10.40 -9.83
C GLY A 11 11.32 -9.78 -8.82
N LEU A 12 11.62 -9.84 -7.51
CA LEU A 12 10.83 -9.15 -6.48
C LEU A 12 11.40 -7.75 -6.17
N TYR A 13 10.51 -6.77 -6.06
CA TYR A 13 10.84 -5.39 -5.69
C TYR A 13 10.24 -5.07 -4.31
N PHE A 14 10.95 -4.27 -3.52
CA PHE A 14 10.49 -3.79 -2.21
C PHE A 14 10.79 -2.31 -2.07
N SER A 15 9.79 -1.52 -1.71
CA SER A 15 9.97 -0.11 -1.39
C SER A 15 10.21 0.09 0.12
N SER A 16 10.99 1.11 0.47
CA SER A 16 11.04 1.66 1.83
C SER A 16 9.96 2.66 2.15
N GLU A 17 9.27 3.12 1.11
CA GLU A 17 8.28 4.16 1.23
C GLU A 17 6.88 3.56 1.27
N TRP A 18 5.97 4.35 1.82
CA TRP A 18 4.61 3.97 2.14
C TRP A 18 3.75 4.61 1.06
N ILE A 19 2.87 3.83 0.44
CA ILE A 19 1.90 4.38 -0.53
C ILE A 19 0.63 4.89 0.13
N LEU A 20 0.36 4.44 1.36
CA LEU A 20 -0.78 4.82 2.18
C LEU A 20 -0.31 5.10 3.61
N GLY A 21 -0.84 6.17 4.19
CA GLY A 21 -0.64 6.56 5.58
C GLY A 21 -1.84 7.37 6.06
N PRO A 22 -2.10 7.41 7.38
CA PRO A 22 -3.24 8.10 7.95
C PRO A 22 -3.11 9.62 7.77
N THR A 23 -4.02 10.21 7.01
CA THR A 23 -4.06 11.65 6.72
C THR A 23 -5.45 12.24 6.89
N ARG A 24 -6.51 11.45 6.70
CA ARG A 24 -7.89 11.88 6.91
C ARG A 24 -8.33 11.68 8.35
N GLU A 25 -9.34 12.44 8.77
CA GLU A 25 -9.85 12.37 10.15
C GLU A 25 -10.28 10.94 10.53
N TYR A 26 -11.00 10.26 9.64
CA TYR A 26 -11.42 8.86 9.82
C TYR A 26 -10.26 7.84 9.86
N GLU A 27 -9.03 8.24 9.50
CA GLU A 27 -7.81 7.42 9.61
C GLU A 27 -7.01 7.77 10.86
N GLN A 28 -7.17 9.00 11.37
CA GLN A 28 -6.46 9.52 12.53
C GLN A 28 -7.21 9.27 13.84
N VAL A 29 -8.54 9.24 13.81
CA VAL A 29 -9.41 9.15 14.99
C VAL A 29 -10.36 7.97 14.86
N GLY A 30 -10.38 7.12 15.89
CA GLY A 30 -11.22 5.94 15.99
C GLY A 30 -10.80 5.09 17.20
N ASP A 31 -11.27 3.85 17.26
CA ASP A 31 -10.91 2.88 18.31
C ASP A 31 -9.38 2.68 18.40
N VAL A 32 -8.69 2.73 17.26
CA VAL A 32 -7.22 2.75 17.19
C VAL A 32 -6.78 3.91 16.29
N SER A 33 -6.28 5.00 16.88
CA SER A 33 -5.84 6.19 16.14
C SER A 33 -4.68 5.93 15.17
N ALA A 34 -4.65 6.73 14.09
CA ALA A 34 -3.57 6.76 13.09
C ALA A 34 -3.31 5.40 12.42
N VAL A 35 -4.38 4.73 11.96
CA VAL A 35 -4.32 3.44 11.29
C VAL A 35 -4.90 3.52 9.88
N VAL A 36 -4.14 2.97 8.93
CA VAL A 36 -4.59 2.56 7.59
C VAL A 36 -4.10 1.13 7.39
N PHE A 37 -5.02 0.19 7.21
CA PHE A 37 -4.71 -1.23 7.10
C PHE A 37 -5.36 -1.86 5.85
N PRO A 38 -4.61 -2.09 4.76
CA PRO A 38 -5.17 -2.70 3.55
C PRO A 38 -5.59 -4.15 3.81
N THR A 39 -6.81 -4.51 3.39
CA THR A 39 -7.43 -5.83 3.66
C THR A 39 -7.73 -6.63 2.41
N GLY A 40 -7.93 -5.97 1.26
CA GLY A 40 -8.20 -6.63 0.00
C GLY A 40 -8.20 -5.66 -1.17
N TYR A 41 -8.24 -6.20 -2.39
CA TYR A 41 -8.36 -5.40 -3.59
C TYR A 41 -9.24 -6.08 -4.64
N VAL A 42 -9.78 -5.29 -5.56
CA VAL A 42 -10.46 -5.74 -6.78
C VAL A 42 -9.77 -5.07 -7.97
N LEU A 43 -9.42 -5.87 -8.98
CA LEU A 43 -8.97 -5.36 -10.27
C LEU A 43 -10.20 -5.25 -11.16
N ASP A 44 -10.42 -4.07 -11.73
CA ASP A 44 -11.52 -3.82 -12.66
C ASP A 44 -11.31 -4.54 -13.99
N ASP A 45 -12.36 -4.63 -14.79
CA ASP A 45 -12.37 -5.36 -16.07
C ASP A 45 -11.42 -4.76 -17.13
N ASP A 46 -10.97 -3.52 -16.93
CA ASP A 46 -9.96 -2.85 -17.77
C ASP A 46 -8.53 -3.42 -17.58
N GLY A 47 -8.32 -4.25 -16.56
CA GLY A 47 -7.06 -4.86 -16.21
C GLY A 47 -6.00 -3.88 -15.67
N ASP A 48 -6.40 -2.69 -15.25
CA ASP A 48 -5.50 -1.66 -14.71
C ASP A 48 -6.05 -0.93 -13.48
N THR A 49 -7.34 -0.64 -13.43
CA THR A 49 -7.95 0.06 -12.29
C THR A 49 -8.03 -0.87 -11.08
N LEU A 50 -7.35 -0.48 -10.00
CA LEU A 50 -7.25 -1.23 -8.75
C LEU A 50 -8.01 -0.50 -7.64
N TYR A 51 -9.02 -1.17 -7.11
CA TYR A 51 -9.77 -0.75 -5.92
C TYR A 51 -9.17 -1.45 -4.70
N ILE A 52 -8.59 -0.70 -3.76
CA ILE A 52 -7.97 -1.22 -2.54
C ILE A 52 -8.86 -0.88 -1.35
N TYR A 53 -9.40 -1.91 -0.70
CA TYR A 53 -10.17 -1.77 0.53
C TYR A 53 -9.25 -1.79 1.74
N TYR A 54 -9.43 -0.83 2.64
CA TYR A 54 -8.61 -0.72 3.85
C TYR A 54 -9.46 -0.33 5.06
N GLY A 55 -9.07 -0.84 6.23
CA GLY A 55 -9.59 -0.38 7.51
C GLY A 55 -8.93 0.94 7.91
N ALA A 56 -9.72 1.87 8.42
CA ALA A 56 -9.26 3.16 8.90
C ALA A 56 -9.64 3.34 10.38
N ALA A 57 -8.62 3.62 11.20
CA ALA A 57 -8.71 3.79 12.64
C ALA A 57 -9.52 2.72 13.41
N ASP A 58 -9.51 1.46 12.93
CA ASP A 58 -10.36 0.35 13.40
C ASP A 58 -11.87 0.69 13.51
N SER A 59 -12.32 1.70 12.74
CA SER A 59 -13.66 2.28 12.88
C SER A 59 -14.43 2.36 11.55
N SER A 60 -13.72 2.34 10.42
CA SER A 60 -14.33 2.51 9.09
C SER A 60 -13.69 1.59 8.06
N ILE A 61 -14.47 1.24 7.03
CA ILE A 61 -13.96 0.62 5.80
C ILE A 61 -13.89 1.72 4.74
N CYS A 62 -12.72 1.85 4.13
CA CYS A 62 -12.42 2.87 3.13
C CYS A 62 -11.93 2.24 1.83
N LEU A 63 -11.95 3.01 0.76
CA LEU A 63 -11.54 2.59 -0.57
C LEU A 63 -10.55 3.60 -1.16
N ALA A 64 -9.40 3.11 -1.61
CA ALA A 64 -8.46 3.85 -2.44
C ALA A 64 -8.46 3.29 -3.87
N THR A 65 -8.32 4.16 -4.87
CA THR A 65 -8.30 3.77 -6.28
C THR A 65 -6.97 4.15 -6.90
N THR A 66 -6.38 3.27 -7.69
CA THR A 66 -5.12 3.52 -8.42
C THR A 66 -5.04 2.70 -9.71
N SER A 67 -3.99 2.89 -10.51
CA SER A 67 -3.65 2.04 -11.65
C SER A 67 -2.57 1.03 -11.24
N VAL A 68 -2.69 -0.24 -11.65
CA VAL A 68 -1.67 -1.27 -11.46
C VAL A 68 -0.36 -0.84 -12.14
N ARG A 69 -0.43 -0.30 -13.36
CA ARG A 69 0.75 0.17 -14.10
C ARG A 69 1.44 1.31 -13.38
N GLU A 70 0.69 2.28 -12.87
CA GLU A 70 1.25 3.40 -12.11
C GLU A 70 1.87 2.92 -10.80
N LEU A 71 1.19 2.05 -10.06
CA LEU A 71 1.66 1.51 -8.79
C LEU A 71 2.95 0.69 -8.97
N LEU A 72 3.02 -0.18 -9.98
CA LEU A 72 4.22 -0.94 -10.30
C LEU A 72 5.35 -0.04 -10.82
N GLY A 73 5.00 0.99 -11.59
CA GLY A 73 5.95 2.02 -12.03
C GLY A 73 6.54 2.79 -10.85
N TRP A 74 5.72 3.15 -9.88
CA TRP A 74 6.14 3.77 -8.63
C TRP A 74 7.02 2.82 -7.82
N LEU A 75 6.61 1.56 -7.65
CA LEU A 75 7.39 0.56 -6.91
C LEU A 75 8.77 0.36 -7.53
N LYS A 76 8.89 0.27 -8.86
CA LYS A 76 10.19 0.13 -9.52
C LYS A 76 11.09 1.34 -9.31
N LYS A 77 10.53 2.56 -9.30
CA LYS A 77 11.27 3.81 -9.04
C LYS A 77 11.74 3.93 -7.58
N HIS A 78 10.93 3.46 -6.63
CA HIS A 78 11.17 3.57 -5.19
C HIS A 78 11.61 2.24 -4.56
N SER A 79 11.99 1.27 -5.39
CA SER A 79 12.57 0.01 -4.95
C SER A 79 14.08 0.14 -4.93
N TYR A 80 14.69 -0.44 -3.91
CA TYR A 80 16.14 -0.46 -3.79
C TYR A 80 16.78 -1.38 -4.85
N LEU A 81 17.18 -0.80 -5.98
CA LEU A 81 18.12 -1.44 -6.89
C LEU A 81 19.54 -1.04 -6.46
N GLY A 82 20.12 -1.85 -5.55
CA GLY A 82 21.58 -1.95 -5.42
C GLY A 82 22.34 -0.82 -4.70
N VAL A 83 22.17 -0.70 -3.38
CA VAL A 83 23.25 -0.21 -2.50
C VAL A 83 23.36 -1.10 -1.27
N ILE A 84 24.19 -2.14 -1.38
CA ILE A 84 25.06 -2.70 -0.34
C ILE A 84 26.30 -3.24 -1.04
#